data_AF-A0A2H9PKE3-F1
#
_entry.id   AF-A0A2H9PKE3-F1
#
_cell.length_a   1.000
_cell.length_b   1.000
_cell.length_c   1.000
_cell.angle_alpha   90.00
_cell.angle_beta   90.00
_cell.angle_gamma   90.00
#
_symmetry.space_group_name_H-M   'P 1'
#
loop_
_entity.id
_entity.type
_entity.pdbx_description
1 polymer ?
#
loop_
_entity_poly.entity_id
_entity_poly.type
_entity_poly.pdbx_seq_one_letter_code
_entity_poly.pdbx_strand_id
1 'polypeptide(L)'
;MKPIVWILLIVIIASVGALVLKPEPVAAAGELTIYKSASCGCCGSYGSYLMSKGWKVNVIDVPDVNVYKQQYGVPTTLYSCHTTMVGEYFVEG
;
A
#
# COMPACT_ATOMS: atom_id res chain seq x y z
N MET A 1 36.11 18.24 35.51
CA MET A 1 35.05 18.99 34.78
C MET A 1 34.91 18.54 33.33
N LYS A 2 35.98 18.52 32.52
CA LYS A 2 35.95 18.01 31.13
C LYS A 2 35.35 16.60 30.94
N PRO A 3 35.69 15.56 31.73
CA PRO A 3 35.16 14.21 31.47
C PRO A 3 33.65 14.09 31.72
N ILE A 4 33.10 14.88 32.65
CA ILE A 4 31.67 14.89 32.96
C ILE A 4 30.87 15.49 31.79
N VAL A 5 31.39 16.54 31.14
CA VAL A 5 30.76 17.17 29.97
C VAL A 5 30.75 16.22 28.77
N TRP A 6 31.83 15.47 28.54
CA TRP A 6 31.88 14.47 27.48
C TRP A 6 30.93 13.29 27.73
N ILE A 7 30.83 12.82 28.97
CA ILE A 7 29.88 11.76 29.35
C ILE A 7 28.43 12.23 29.14
N LEU A 8 28.09 13.44 29.56
CA LEU A 8 26.74 14.00 29.37
C LEU A 8 26.42 14.21 27.88
N LEU A 9 27.36 14.67 27.07
CA LEU A 9 27.16 14.82 25.62
C LEU A 9 26.94 13.47 24.94
N ILE A 10 27.69 12.42 25.31
CA ILE A 10 27.50 11.08 24.77
C ILE A 10 26.12 10.52 25.15
N VAL A 11 25.68 10.72 26.39
CA VAL A 11 24.36 10.27 26.86
C VAL A 11 23.23 11.01 26.13
N ILE A 12 23.36 12.32 25.91
CA ILE A 12 22.36 13.11 25.17
C ILE A 12 22.28 12.64 23.71
N ILE A 13 23.41 12.48 23.03
CA ILE A 13 23.45 11.99 21.64
C ILE A 13 22.84 10.59 21.52
N ALA A 14 23.14 9.69 22.47
CA ALA A 14 22.57 8.35 22.49
C ALA A 14 21.04 8.36 22.71
N SER A 15 20.55 9.23 23.58
CA SER A 15 19.10 9.35 23.87
C SER A 15 18.30 9.93 22.69
N VAL A 16 18.87 10.87 21.93
CA VAL A 16 18.24 11.45 20.73
C VAL A 16 18.19 10.42 19.59
N GLY A 17 19.25 9.63 19.41
CA GLY A 17 19.32 8.60 18.36
C GLY A 17 18.24 7.51 18.50
N ALA A 18 17.88 7.13 19.73
CA ALA A 18 16.86 6.12 19.99
C ALA A 18 15.42 6.59 19.67
N LEU A 19 15.17 7.91 19.65
CA LEU A 19 13.83 8.45 19.38
C LEU A 19 13.51 8.57 17.89
N VAL A 20 14.53 8.59 17.03
CA VAL A 20 14.39 8.78 15.56
C VAL A 20 14.14 7.45 14.84
N LEU A 21 14.55 6.32 15.40
CA LEU A 21 14.49 5.00 14.77
C LEU A 21 13.28 4.18 15.23
N LYS A 22 12.08 4.76 15.31
CA LYS A 22 10.87 3.93 15.40
C LYS A 22 10.65 3.27 14.04
N PRO A 23 10.84 1.95 13.89
CA PRO A 23 10.42 1.29 12.66
C PRO A 23 8.90 1.48 12.55
N GLU A 24 8.46 2.15 11.49
CA GLU A 24 7.04 2.08 11.15
C GLU A 24 6.69 0.62 10.90
N PRO A 25 5.56 0.13 11.45
CA PRO A 25 5.10 -1.19 11.08
C PRO A 25 4.90 -1.18 9.56
N VAL A 26 5.74 -1.93 8.85
CA VAL A 26 5.43 -2.30 7.47
C VAL A 26 4.12 -3.05 7.57
N ALA A 27 3.03 -2.39 7.17
CA ALA A 27 1.73 -3.02 7.11
C ALA A 27 1.92 -4.35 6.37
N ALA A 28 1.59 -5.46 7.05
CA ALA A 28 1.67 -6.78 6.45
C ALA A 28 0.98 -6.69 5.10
N ALA A 29 1.68 -7.06 4.02
CA ALA A 29 1.20 -6.91 2.65
C ALA A 29 -0.26 -7.36 2.57
N GLY A 30 -1.17 -6.39 2.57
CA GLY A 30 -2.59 -6.64 2.66
C GLY A 30 -3.03 -7.48 1.47
N GLU A 31 -4.06 -8.29 1.65
CA GLU A 31 -4.70 -8.91 0.49
C GLU A 31 -5.22 -7.81 -0.44
N LEU A 32 -4.85 -7.91 -1.71
CA LEU A 32 -5.30 -7.01 -2.76
C LEU A 32 -6.58 -7.58 -3.36
N THR A 33 -7.63 -6.78 -3.49
CA THR A 33 -8.80 -7.17 -4.29
C THR A 33 -8.86 -6.34 -5.55
N ILE A 34 -8.86 -6.99 -6.72
CA ILE A 34 -8.95 -6.35 -8.02
C ILE A 34 -10.34 -6.59 -8.59
N TYR A 35 -11.13 -5.53 -8.75
CA TYR A 35 -12.40 -5.58 -9.48
C TYR A 35 -12.16 -5.20 -10.93
N LYS A 36 -12.49 -6.08 -11.87
CA LYS A 36 -12.28 -5.86 -13.30
C LYS A 36 -13.43 -6.38 -14.15
N SER A 37 -13.53 -5.90 -15.38
CA SER A 37 -14.37 -6.58 -16.39
C SER A 37 -13.71 -7.88 -16.88
N ALA A 38 -14.51 -8.92 -17.10
CA ALA A 38 -14.07 -10.20 -17.64
C ALA A 38 -13.40 -10.08 -19.03
N SER A 39 -13.78 -9.06 -19.81
CA SER A 39 -13.24 -8.83 -21.17
C SER A 39 -11.88 -8.12 -21.19
N CYS A 40 -11.39 -7.59 -20.07
CA CYS A 40 -10.11 -6.88 -20.00
C CYS A 40 -8.94 -7.84 -19.76
N GLY A 41 -8.19 -8.17 -20.82
CA GLY A 41 -7.03 -9.06 -20.75
C GLY A 41 -5.85 -8.49 -19.95
N CYS A 42 -5.52 -7.19 -20.14
CA CYS A 42 -4.39 -6.56 -19.45
C CYS A 42 -4.58 -6.50 -17.93
N CYS A 43 -5.82 -6.32 -17.47
CA CYS A 43 -6.21 -6.36 -16.06
C CYS A 43 -5.91 -7.73 -15.41
N GLY A 44 -6.11 -8.83 -16.16
CA GLY A 44 -5.74 -10.17 -15.71
C GLY A 44 -4.23 -10.34 -15.57
N SER A 45 -3.47 -9.87 -16.57
CA SER A 45 -2.00 -9.89 -16.52
C SER A 45 -1.44 -9.02 -15.38
N TYR A 46 -2.06 -7.89 -15.08
CA TYR A 46 -1.72 -7.05 -13.93
C TYR A 46 -1.88 -7.80 -12.61
N GLY A 47 -3.01 -8.51 -12.41
CA GLY A 47 -3.20 -9.38 -11.26
C GLY A 47 -2.13 -10.48 -11.15
N SER A 48 -1.82 -11.16 -12.27
CA SER A 48 -0.75 -12.18 -12.31
C SER A 48 0.62 -11.59 -11.97
N TYR A 49 0.92 -10.37 -12.44
CA TYR A 49 2.15 -9.68 -12.11
C TYR A 49 2.25 -9.42 -10.60
N LEU A 50 1.20 -8.90 -9.97
CA LEU A 50 1.19 -8.65 -8.53
C LEU A 50 1.38 -9.94 -7.71
N MET A 51 0.72 -11.03 -8.10
CA MET A 51 0.94 -12.36 -7.51
C MET A 51 2.40 -12.80 -7.65
N SER A 52 3.02 -12.61 -8.82
CA SER A 52 4.43 -12.93 -9.05
C SER A 52 5.41 -12.12 -8.17
N LYS A 53 4.96 -10.98 -7.63
CA LYS A 53 5.72 -10.15 -6.68
C LYS A 53 5.45 -10.51 -5.22
N GLY A 54 4.70 -11.58 -4.95
CA GLY A 54 4.45 -12.09 -3.62
C GLY A 54 3.22 -11.49 -2.92
N TRP A 55 2.40 -10.72 -3.64
CA TRP A 55 1.13 -10.24 -3.10
C TRP A 55 0.09 -11.36 -3.07
N LYS A 56 -0.74 -11.37 -2.04
CA LYS A 56 -1.99 -12.12 -2.05
C LYS A 56 -3.01 -11.30 -2.81
N VAL A 57 -3.48 -11.80 -3.94
CA VAL A 57 -4.38 -11.06 -4.85
C VAL A 57 -5.64 -11.88 -5.08
N ASN A 58 -6.80 -11.26 -4.86
CA ASN A 58 -8.11 -11.76 -5.22
C ASN A 58 -8.61 -10.99 -6.44
N VAL A 59 -8.75 -11.65 -7.58
CA VAL A 59 -9.25 -11.03 -8.82
C VAL A 59 -10.72 -11.39 -8.98
N ILE A 60 -11.58 -10.38 -9.01
CA ILE A 60 -13.03 -10.53 -9.10
C ILE A 60 -13.49 -9.96 -10.45
N ASP A 61 -13.97 -10.84 -11.31
CA ASP A 61 -14.64 -10.46 -12.55
C ASP A 61 -16.06 -9.98 -12.25
N VAL A 62 -16.36 -8.76 -12.67
CA VAL A 62 -17.65 -8.11 -12.42
C VAL A 62 -18.26 -7.62 -13.74
N PRO A 63 -19.60 -7.67 -13.88
CA PRO A 63 -20.28 -7.16 -15.07
C PRO A 63 -20.08 -5.65 -15.27
N ASP A 64 -20.05 -4.90 -14.17
CA ASP A 64 -19.81 -3.46 -14.15
C ASP A 64 -18.83 -3.10 -13.02
N VAL A 65 -17.64 -2.65 -13.42
CA VAL A 65 -16.59 -2.22 -12.48
C VAL A 65 -16.89 -0.85 -11.87
N ASN A 66 -17.71 -0.03 -12.53
CA ASN A 66 -17.99 1.34 -12.07
C ASN A 66 -18.78 1.36 -10.76
N VAL A 67 -19.58 0.33 -10.49
CA VAL A 67 -20.28 0.14 -9.21
C VAL A 67 -19.29 0.11 -8.05
N TYR A 68 -18.17 -0.59 -8.21
CA TYR A 68 -17.14 -0.70 -7.17
C TYR A 68 -16.31 0.59 -7.09
N LYS A 69 -16.00 1.22 -8.22
CA LYS A 69 -15.34 2.55 -8.23
C LYS A 69 -16.15 3.57 -7.44
N GLN A 70 -17.46 3.60 -7.65
CA GLN A 70 -18.37 4.49 -6.92
C GLN A 70 -18.44 4.12 -5.44
N GLN A 71 -18.58 2.82 -5.13
CA GLN A 71 -18.62 2.32 -3.75
C GLN A 71 -17.38 2.74 -2.95
N TYR A 72 -16.20 2.74 -3.57
CA TYR A 72 -14.94 3.12 -2.93
C TYR A 72 -14.58 4.60 -3.10
N GLY A 73 -15.48 5.42 -3.64
CA GLY A 73 -15.29 6.86 -3.75
C GLY A 73 -14.19 7.28 -4.73
N VAL A 74 -13.89 6.46 -5.73
CA VAL A 74 -12.95 6.82 -6.80
C VAL A 74 -13.53 8.03 -7.56
N PRO A 75 -12.77 9.12 -7.76
CA PRO A 75 -13.21 10.22 -8.61
C PRO A 75 -13.43 9.76 -10.04
N THR A 76 -14.54 10.15 -10.66
CA THR A 76 -14.90 9.75 -12.03
C THR A 76 -13.84 10.12 -13.07
N THR A 77 -13.08 11.19 -12.84
CA THR A 77 -11.98 11.63 -13.69
C THR A 77 -10.77 10.69 -13.70
N LEU A 78 -10.70 9.75 -12.75
CA LEU A 78 -9.62 8.77 -12.65
C LEU A 78 -10.03 7.39 -13.19
N TYR A 79 -11.30 7.18 -13.55
CA TYR A 79 -11.82 5.86 -13.89
C TYR A 79 -11.02 5.21 -15.03
N SER A 80 -10.56 3.98 -14.77
CA SER A 80 -9.89 3.12 -15.76
C SER A 80 -10.52 1.72 -15.78
N CYS A 81 -9.80 0.73 -16.33
CA CYS A 81 -10.30 -0.61 -16.63
C CYS A 81 -10.51 -1.52 -15.41
N HIS A 82 -9.81 -1.28 -14.29
CA HIS A 82 -9.97 -1.97 -13.02
C HIS A 82 -9.75 -1.04 -11.83
N THR A 83 -10.12 -1.50 -10.64
CA THR A 83 -9.79 -0.83 -9.37
C THR A 83 -9.28 -1.88 -8.40
N THR A 84 -8.11 -1.61 -7.82
CA THR A 84 -7.50 -2.47 -6.81
C THR A 84 -7.69 -1.86 -5.43
N MET A 85 -8.23 -2.61 -4.49
CA MET A 85 -8.31 -2.22 -3.08
C MET A 85 -7.15 -2.83 -2.30
N VAL A 86 -6.51 -2.00 -1.46
CA VAL A 86 -5.44 -2.38 -0.53
C VAL A 86 -5.69 -1.71 0.81
N GLY A 87 -6.27 -2.46 1.76
CA GLY A 87 -6.80 -1.86 2.98
C GLY A 87 -7.84 -0.79 2.64
N GLU A 88 -7.61 0.45 3.08
CA GLU A 88 -8.50 1.60 2.83
C GLU A 88 -8.15 2.39 1.57
N TYR A 89 -7.09 1.98 0.85
CA TYR A 89 -6.64 2.67 -0.35
C TYR A 89 -7.13 1.99 -1.61
N PHE A 90 -7.34 2.79 -2.66
CA PHE A 90 -7.54 2.30 -4.02
C PHE A 90 -6.33 2.60 -4.91
N VAL A 91 -6.09 1.74 -5.89
CA VAL A 91 -5.17 1.94 -7.01
C VAL A 91 -5.96 1.75 -8.30
N GLU A 92 -5.91 2.75 -9.16
CA GLU A 92 -6.75 2.86 -10.36
C GLU A 92 -5.90 2.68 -11.62
N GLY A 93 -6.34 1.81 -12.54
CA GLY A 93 -5.54 1.42 -13.71
C GLY A 93 -6.31 0.70 -14.79
#